data_AF-A0A7S1CHM1-F1
#
_entry.id   AF-A0A7S1CHM1-F1
#
_cell.length_a   1.000
_cell.length_b   1.000
_cell.length_c   1.000
_cell.angle_alpha   90.00
_cell.angle_beta   90.00
_cell.angle_gamma   90.00
#
_symmetry.space_group_name_H-M   'P 1'
#
loop_
_entity.id
_entity.type
_entity.pdbx_description
1 polymer ?
#
loop_
_entity_poly.entity_id
_entity_poly.type
_entity_poly.pdbx_seq_one_letter_code
_entity_poly.pdbx_strand_id
1 'polypeptide(L)'
;DFFVQWTGRSHWYNQWLSFDEFRVVCGDSRITTYARKWVDPTRLMTLFDRPPVVQDEWMHVDCIVAERDAEGVDDDDDSLPEQTEYLVKWRMLPWENCTWESGASLARFGDVDEVRAALKRMEVVEEGARWQSGARATYPGDTGYSTTPPFL
;
A
#
# COMPACT_ATOMS: atom_id res chain seq x y z
N ASP A 1 26.57 4.54 -10.66
CA ASP A 1 25.43 4.68 -9.73
C ASP A 1 24.43 3.56 -9.91
N PHE A 2 23.66 3.30 -8.87
CA PHE A 2 22.68 2.22 -8.78
C PHE A 2 21.33 2.82 -8.43
N PHE A 3 20.30 2.52 -9.23
CA PHE A 3 18.93 2.86 -8.87
C PHE A 3 18.37 1.76 -7.96
N VAL A 4 18.07 2.11 -6.72
CA VAL A 4 17.76 1.14 -5.66
C VAL A 4 16.29 1.20 -5.31
N GLN A 5 15.64 0.04 -5.38
CA GLN A 5 14.32 -0.19 -4.79
C GLN A 5 14.46 -0.88 -3.44
N TRP A 6 13.88 -0.27 -2.39
CA TRP A 6 13.95 -0.78 -1.02
C TRP A 6 12.87 -1.85 -0.78
N THR A 7 13.27 -2.95 -0.15
CA THR A 7 12.33 -4.01 0.24
C THR A 7 11.40 -3.49 1.34
N GLY A 8 10.09 -3.71 1.18
CA GLY A 8 9.08 -3.28 2.14
C GLY A 8 8.77 -1.79 2.13
N ARG A 9 9.23 -1.04 1.12
CA ARG A 9 8.90 0.38 0.93
C ARG A 9 8.31 0.61 -0.44
N SER A 10 7.51 1.68 -0.55
CA SER A 10 6.95 2.13 -1.82
C SER A 10 8.02 2.68 -2.75
N HIS A 11 7.66 2.83 -4.03
CA HIS A 11 8.58 3.32 -5.06
C HIS A 11 9.02 4.78 -4.85
N TRP A 12 8.35 5.53 -3.98
CA TRP A 12 8.74 6.89 -3.56
C TRP A 12 10.11 6.97 -2.89
N TYR A 13 10.53 5.91 -2.21
CA TYR A 13 11.81 5.87 -1.52
C TYR A 13 12.98 5.46 -2.44
N ASN A 14 12.70 5.22 -3.73
CA ASN A 14 13.73 4.82 -4.66
C ASN A 14 14.71 5.97 -4.86
N GLN A 15 16.00 5.65 -4.87
CA GLN A 15 17.04 6.64 -4.99
C GLN A 15 18.23 6.11 -5.79
N TRP A 16 18.95 7.04 -6.40
CA TRP A 16 20.24 6.77 -7.00
C TRP A 16 21.31 6.82 -5.92
N LEU A 17 22.03 5.71 -5.76
CA LEU A 17 23.18 5.62 -4.87
C LEU A 17 24.46 5.49 -5.67
N SER A 18 25.52 6.15 -5.21
CA SER A 18 26.87 5.89 -5.68
C SER A 18 27.32 4.47 -5.29
N PHE A 19 28.44 4.03 -5.87
CA PHE A 19 29.00 2.72 -5.55
C PHE A 19 29.32 2.56 -4.06
N ASP A 20 29.93 3.58 -3.44
CA ASP A 20 30.31 3.51 -2.04
C ASP A 20 29.09 3.52 -1.11
N GLU A 21 28.08 4.35 -1.38
CA GLU A 21 26.83 4.36 -0.60
C GLU A 21 26.08 3.04 -0.72
N PHE A 22 25.93 2.51 -1.93
CA PHE A 22 25.24 1.24 -2.15
C PHE A 22 25.97 0.08 -1.47
N ARG A 23 27.31 0.07 -1.49
CA ARG A 23 28.12 -0.92 -0.80
C ARG A 23 27.90 -0.89 0.71
N VAL A 24 27.83 0.30 1.29
CA VAL A 24 27.60 0.48 2.74
C VAL A 24 26.24 -0.08 3.15
N VAL A 25 25.18 0.14 2.35
CA VAL A 25 23.82 -0.27 2.75
C VAL A 25 23.46 -1.70 2.36
N CYS A 26 23.88 -2.17 1.17
CA CYS A 26 23.47 -3.47 0.62
C CYS A 26 24.57 -4.54 0.69
N GLY A 27 25.82 -4.15 0.97
CA GLY A 27 26.98 -5.04 1.00
C GLY A 27 27.51 -5.46 -0.38
N ASP A 28 28.73 -6.02 -0.38
CA ASP A 28 29.47 -6.40 -1.60
C ASP A 28 28.80 -7.55 -2.39
N SER A 29 28.02 -8.40 -1.74
CA SER A 29 27.37 -9.56 -2.38
C SER A 29 26.30 -9.14 -3.40
N ARG A 30 25.52 -8.09 -3.11
CA ARG A 30 24.52 -7.57 -4.05
C ARG A 30 25.16 -6.89 -5.24
N ILE A 31 26.25 -6.12 -5.01
CA ILE A 31 27.03 -5.48 -6.07
C ILE A 31 27.60 -6.51 -7.02
N THR A 32 28.28 -7.52 -6.48
CA THR A 32 28.93 -8.57 -7.30
C THR A 32 27.90 -9.37 -8.09
N THR A 33 26.74 -9.67 -7.49
CA THR A 33 25.62 -10.34 -8.19
C THR A 33 25.07 -9.48 -9.32
N TYR A 34 24.87 -8.18 -9.08
CA TYR A 34 24.41 -7.24 -10.09
C TYR A 34 25.43 -7.11 -11.23
N ALA A 35 26.72 -6.94 -10.91
CA ALA A 35 27.80 -6.85 -11.90
C ALA A 35 27.90 -8.12 -12.77
N ARG A 36 27.74 -9.31 -12.17
CA ARG A 36 27.73 -10.59 -12.91
C ARG A 36 26.62 -10.65 -13.96
N LYS A 37 25.48 -9.99 -13.74
CA LYS A 37 24.38 -9.90 -14.74
C LYS A 37 24.84 -9.26 -16.04
N TRP A 38 25.78 -8.30 -15.98
CA TRP A 38 26.25 -7.52 -17.13
C TRP A 38 27.49 -8.10 -17.80
N VAL A 39 28.21 -9.01 -17.13
CA VAL A 39 29.45 -9.63 -17.66
C VAL A 39 29.15 -10.97 -18.35
N ASP A 40 28.06 -11.65 -17.99
CA ASP A 40 27.68 -12.93 -18.60
C ASP A 40 27.15 -12.73 -20.04
N PRO A 41 27.87 -13.17 -21.08
CA PRO A 41 27.47 -13.00 -22.48
C PRO A 41 26.15 -13.69 -22.83
N THR A 42 25.77 -14.72 -22.07
CA THR A 42 24.48 -15.42 -22.22
C THR A 42 23.31 -14.56 -21.74
N ARG A 43 23.54 -13.66 -20.78
CA ARG A 43 22.56 -12.68 -20.28
C ARG A 43 22.61 -11.35 -21.04
N LEU A 44 23.74 -11.04 -21.69
CA LEU A 44 23.86 -9.94 -22.66
C LEU A 44 22.98 -10.12 -23.92
N MET A 45 22.51 -11.34 -24.22
CA MET A 45 21.50 -11.54 -25.27
C MET A 45 20.09 -11.11 -24.83
N THR A 46 19.82 -11.05 -23.52
CA THR A 46 18.57 -10.48 -22.98
C THR A 46 18.63 -8.96 -22.78
N LEU A 47 19.77 -8.31 -23.08
CA LEU A 47 20.03 -6.90 -22.77
C LEU A 47 19.24 -5.88 -23.63
N PHE A 48 18.36 -6.34 -24.51
CA PHE A 48 17.29 -5.49 -25.05
C PHE A 48 16.13 -5.31 -24.05
N ASP A 49 16.17 -5.96 -22.88
CA ASP A 49 15.36 -5.58 -21.73
C ASP A 49 15.78 -4.19 -21.28
N ARG A 50 15.04 -3.21 -21.78
CA ARG A 50 14.97 -1.84 -21.29
C ARG A 50 15.04 -1.88 -19.75
N PRO A 51 15.91 -1.08 -19.09
CA PRO A 51 15.88 -0.97 -17.64
C PRO A 51 14.43 -0.73 -17.21
N PRO A 52 13.94 -1.39 -16.14
CA PRO A 52 12.55 -1.25 -15.74
C PRO A 52 12.25 0.24 -15.58
N VAL A 53 11.47 0.77 -16.51
CA VAL A 53 11.03 2.16 -16.46
C VAL A 53 10.09 2.18 -15.27
N VAL A 54 10.50 2.85 -14.19
CA VAL A 54 9.58 3.17 -13.11
C VAL A 54 8.43 3.92 -13.76
N GLN A 55 7.26 3.31 -13.72
CA GLN A 55 6.05 3.94 -14.23
C GLN A 55 5.63 4.97 -13.21
N ASP A 56 5.31 6.18 -13.67
CA ASP A 56 4.90 7.28 -12.79
C ASP A 56 3.69 6.86 -11.94
N GLU A 57 2.80 6.07 -12.55
CA GLU A 57 1.62 5.46 -11.95
C GLU A 57 1.92 4.70 -10.66
N TRP A 58 3.10 4.08 -10.52
CA TRP A 58 3.46 3.29 -9.32
C TRP A 58 3.67 4.14 -8.07
N MET A 59 3.74 5.46 -8.22
CA MET A 59 3.87 6.43 -7.14
C MET A 59 2.52 7.08 -6.78
N HIS A 60 1.46 6.82 -7.53
CA HIS A 60 0.14 7.42 -7.28
C HIS A 60 -0.76 6.51 -6.45
N VAL A 61 -1.58 7.12 -5.60
CA VAL A 61 -2.50 6.40 -4.73
C VAL A 61 -3.71 5.96 -5.54
N ASP A 62 -4.07 4.68 -5.45
CA ASP A 62 -5.30 4.17 -6.02
C ASP A 62 -6.42 4.17 -4.96
N CYS A 63 -6.16 3.56 -3.81
CA CYS A 63 -7.05 3.57 -2.65
C CYS A 63 -6.30 3.35 -1.33
N ILE A 64 -6.93 3.79 -0.24
CA ILE A 64 -6.54 3.44 1.12
C ILE A 64 -7.31 2.20 1.52
N VAL A 65 -6.59 1.20 2.02
CA VAL A 65 -7.13 -0.13 2.35
C VAL A 65 -7.51 -0.22 3.82
N ALA A 66 -6.70 0.38 4.67
CA ALA A 66 -6.86 0.40 6.11
C ALA A 66 -6.15 1.61 6.69
N GLU A 67 -6.55 2.01 7.87
CA GLU A 67 -5.87 2.99 8.72
C GLU A 67 -5.55 2.35 10.07
N ARG A 68 -4.49 2.83 10.72
CA ARG A 68 -4.11 2.45 12.07
C ARG A 68 -3.46 3.63 12.77
N ASP A 69 -3.63 3.70 14.09
CA ASP A 69 -2.87 4.65 14.90
C ASP A 69 -1.39 4.24 14.92
N ALA A 70 -0.51 5.22 14.73
CA ALA A 70 0.91 5.08 14.88
C ALA A 70 1.23 4.88 16.36
N GLU A 71 1.93 3.81 16.70
CA GLU A 71 2.31 3.54 18.09
C GLU A 71 3.24 4.65 18.62
N GLY A 72 2.78 5.41 19.62
CA GLY A 72 3.63 6.24 20.48
C GLY A 72 3.65 7.75 20.21
N VAL A 73 2.55 8.35 19.72
CA VAL A 73 2.41 9.81 19.64
C VAL A 73 1.26 10.26 20.56
N ASP A 74 1.49 11.33 21.33
CA ASP A 74 0.54 11.90 22.28
C ASP A 74 -0.53 12.74 21.53
N ASP A 75 -1.79 12.55 21.88
CA ASP A 75 -3.06 13.04 21.27
C ASP A 75 -3.26 14.59 21.14
N ASP A 76 -2.22 15.41 21.26
CA ASP A 76 -2.38 16.84 21.59
C ASP A 76 -2.36 17.83 20.39
N ASP A 77 -2.38 17.39 19.12
CA ASP A 77 -2.43 18.31 17.97
C ASP A 77 -3.39 17.87 16.86
N ASP A 78 -4.39 18.72 16.60
CA ASP A 78 -5.50 18.58 15.64
C ASP A 78 -5.10 18.98 14.21
N SER A 79 -3.79 18.94 13.92
CA SER A 79 -3.26 19.08 12.58
C SER A 79 -3.22 17.69 11.92
N LEU A 80 -3.43 17.61 10.60
CA LEU A 80 -3.54 16.37 9.79
C LEU A 80 -2.82 15.16 10.40
N PRO A 81 -3.39 13.95 10.35
CA PRO A 81 -3.08 12.85 11.26
C PRO A 81 -1.64 12.36 11.09
N GLU A 82 -0.68 13.07 11.66
CA GLU A 82 0.74 12.70 11.69
C GLU A 82 0.92 11.39 12.46
N GLN A 83 -0.08 11.07 13.29
CA GLN A 83 -0.16 9.89 14.14
C GLN A 83 -0.98 8.77 13.50
N THR A 84 -1.44 8.88 12.26
CA THR A 84 -2.15 7.77 11.59
C THR A 84 -1.33 7.26 10.41
N GLU A 85 -1.19 5.94 10.35
CA GLU A 85 -0.60 5.24 9.23
C GLU A 85 -1.69 4.61 8.37
N TYR A 86 -1.50 4.67 7.07
CA TYR A 86 -2.44 4.20 6.08
C TYR A 86 -1.82 3.07 5.27
N LEU A 87 -2.55 1.98 5.10
CA LEU A 87 -2.18 0.93 4.17
C LEU A 87 -2.60 1.34 2.77
N VAL A 88 -1.62 1.69 1.95
CA VAL A 88 -1.84 2.28 0.64
C VAL A 88 -1.79 1.21 -0.43
N LYS A 89 -2.79 1.18 -1.31
CA LYS A 89 -2.72 0.48 -2.59
C LYS A 89 -2.28 1.46 -3.67
N TRP A 90 -1.18 1.12 -4.34
CA TRP A 90 -0.57 1.90 -5.42
C TRP A 90 -1.16 1.55 -6.79
N ARG A 91 -1.27 2.53 -7.70
CA ARG A 91 -1.80 2.26 -9.05
C ARG A 91 -0.87 1.35 -9.83
N MET A 92 -1.46 0.49 -10.66
CA MET A 92 -0.74 -0.43 -11.57
C MET A 92 0.25 -1.39 -10.86
N LEU A 93 0.17 -1.51 -9.54
CA LEU A 93 0.88 -2.48 -8.73
C LEU A 93 -0.11 -3.47 -8.10
N PRO A 94 0.30 -4.74 -7.91
CA PRO A 94 -0.54 -5.73 -7.26
C PRO A 94 -0.67 -5.44 -5.76
N TRP A 95 -1.68 -6.04 -5.12
CA TRP A 95 -1.97 -5.88 -3.69
C TRP A 95 -0.80 -6.29 -2.77
N GLU A 96 0.08 -7.17 -3.24
CA GLU A 96 1.28 -7.57 -2.51
C GLU A 96 2.28 -6.43 -2.30
N ASN A 97 2.16 -5.34 -3.08
CA ASN A 97 2.99 -4.15 -2.97
C ASN A 97 2.38 -3.06 -2.09
N CYS A 98 1.27 -3.33 -1.40
CA CYS A 98 0.71 -2.38 -0.44
C CYS A 98 1.72 -2.10 0.69
N THR A 99 1.87 -0.82 1.06
CA THR A 99 2.77 -0.39 2.12
C THR A 99 2.04 0.49 3.12
N TRP A 100 2.46 0.41 4.39
CA TRP A 100 2.02 1.34 5.43
C TRP A 100 2.82 2.64 5.28
N GLU A 101 2.11 3.75 5.10
CA GLU A 101 2.70 5.08 4.98
C GLU A 101 2.06 6.00 6.03
N SER A 102 2.87 6.81 6.72
CA SER A 102 2.33 7.82 7.63
C SER A 102 1.62 8.94 6.87
N GLY A 103 0.65 9.59 7.52
CA GLY A 103 -0.01 10.79 6.98
C GLY A 103 0.99 11.86 6.51
N ALA A 104 2.07 12.07 7.27
CA ALA A 104 3.15 12.98 6.90
C ALA A 104 3.90 12.56 5.62
N SER A 105 4.17 11.26 5.44
CA SER A 105 4.82 10.74 4.22
C SER A 105 3.92 10.91 3.01
N LEU A 106 2.62 10.62 3.17
CA LEU A 106 1.62 10.82 2.12
C LEU A 106 1.41 12.29 1.77
N ALA A 107 1.47 13.19 2.74
CA ALA A 107 1.40 14.63 2.48
C ALA A 107 2.65 15.17 1.76
N ARG A 108 3.81 14.58 2.01
CA ARG A 108 5.09 14.99 1.41
C ARG A 108 5.25 14.50 -0.02
N PHE A 109 4.81 13.28 -0.30
CA PHE A 109 5.08 12.60 -1.55
C PHE A 109 3.83 12.43 -2.43
N GLY A 110 2.67 12.19 -1.82
CA GLY A 110 1.42 12.01 -2.55
C GLY A 110 0.78 13.32 -2.98
N ASP A 111 -0.10 13.23 -3.99
CA ASP A 111 -1.11 14.24 -4.19
C ASP A 111 -2.11 14.17 -3.03
N VAL A 112 -2.07 15.19 -2.16
CA VAL A 112 -2.92 15.30 -0.97
C VAL A 112 -4.40 15.15 -1.33
N ASP A 113 -4.80 15.59 -2.51
CA ASP A 113 -6.18 15.48 -2.96
C ASP A 113 -6.55 14.05 -3.37
N GLU A 114 -5.61 13.26 -3.91
CA GLU A 114 -5.81 11.82 -4.16
C GLU A 114 -5.98 11.04 -2.86
N VAL A 115 -5.17 11.35 -1.85
CA VAL A 115 -5.25 10.72 -0.52
C VAL A 115 -6.59 11.06 0.14
N ARG A 116 -6.99 12.34 0.14
CA ARG A 116 -8.30 12.79 0.66
C ARG A 116 -9.47 12.13 -0.08
N ALA A 117 -9.40 12.06 -1.41
CA ALA A 117 -10.42 11.41 -2.21
C ALA A 117 -10.50 9.90 -1.95
N ALA A 118 -9.36 9.25 -1.66
CA ALA A 118 -9.33 7.84 -1.26
C ALA A 118 -9.93 7.62 0.13
N LEU A 119 -9.60 8.48 1.11
CA LEU A 119 -10.18 8.43 2.45
C LEU A 119 -11.69 8.63 2.43
N LYS A 120 -12.18 9.63 1.68
CA LYS A 120 -13.62 9.86 1.52
C LYS A 120 -14.35 8.66 0.89
N ARG A 121 -13.69 7.94 -0.03
CA ARG A 121 -14.25 6.71 -0.62
C ARG A 121 -14.35 5.59 0.41
N MET A 122 -13.38 5.47 1.32
CA MET A 122 -13.42 4.50 2.42
C MET A 122 -14.56 4.80 3.40
N GLU A 123 -14.72 6.06 3.82
CA GLU A 123 -15.79 6.49 4.73
C GLU A 123 -17.18 6.16 4.17
N VAL A 124 -17.43 6.44 2.89
CA VAL A 124 -18.72 6.11 2.24
C VAL A 124 -18.97 4.59 2.23
N VAL A 125 -17.93 3.77 2.07
CA VAL A 125 -18.04 2.32 2.11
C VAL A 125 -18.37 1.84 3.52
N GLU A 126 -17.72 2.38 4.55
CA GLU A 126 -18.02 2.06 5.94
C GLU A 126 -19.43 2.48 6.36
N GLU A 127 -19.86 3.69 5.99
CA GLU A 127 -21.23 4.15 6.23
C GLU A 127 -22.25 3.26 5.52
N GLY A 128 -22.01 2.91 4.26
CA GLY A 128 -22.85 1.98 3.50
C GLY A 128 -22.93 0.59 4.13
N ALA A 129 -21.81 0.06 4.62
CA ALA A 129 -21.76 -1.22 5.33
C ALA A 129 -22.48 -1.16 6.70
N ARG A 130 -22.38 -0.02 7.41
CA ARG A 130 -23.08 0.23 8.68
C ARG A 130 -24.59 0.29 8.51
N TRP A 131 -25.09 0.90 7.43
CA TRP A 131 -26.52 0.89 7.10
C TRP A 131 -27.04 -0.52 6.76
N GLN A 132 -26.24 -1.33 6.07
CA GLN A 132 -26.61 -2.71 5.74
C GLN A 132 -26.60 -3.63 6.96
N SER A 133 -25.70 -3.41 7.93
CA SER A 133 -25.61 -4.20 9.16
C SER A 133 -26.59 -3.75 10.26
N GLY A 134 -27.12 -2.53 10.19
CA GLY A 134 -28.22 -2.05 11.04
C GLY A 134 -29.61 -2.56 10.63
N ALA A 135 -29.77 -3.08 9.42
CA ALA A 135 -31.04 -3.60 8.91
C ALA A 135 -31.28 -5.06 9.34
N ARG A 136 -31.33 -5.34 10.65
CA ARG A 136 -32.09 -6.50 11.12
C ARG A 136 -33.56 -6.14 10.98
N ALA A 137 -34.11 -6.42 9.80
CA ALA A 137 -35.53 -6.26 9.52
C ALA A 137 -36.34 -7.05 10.56
N THR A 138 -36.87 -6.36 11.57
CA THR A 138 -38.00 -6.88 12.35
C THR A 138 -39.20 -6.82 11.42
N TYR A 139 -39.47 -7.93 10.73
CA TYR A 139 -40.69 -8.09 9.98
C TYR A 139 -41.87 -7.96 10.97
N PRO A 140 -42.84 -7.07 10.74
CA PRO A 140 -44.04 -7.01 11.56
C PRO A 140 -44.90 -8.23 11.17
N GLY A 141 -44.75 -9.33 11.91
CA GLY A 141 -45.49 -10.56 11.64
C GLY A 141 -44.91 -11.84 12.20
N ASP A 142 -43.80 -11.81 12.96
CA ASP A 142 -43.23 -13.01 13.59
C ASP A 142 -44.07 -13.45 14.81
N THR A 143 -45.31 -13.85 14.55
CA THR A 143 -46.07 -14.70 15.46
C THR A 143 -45.56 -16.12 15.26
N GLY A 144 -44.78 -16.59 16.24
CA GLY A 144 -44.16 -17.90 16.23
C GLY A 144 -45.14 -19.01 15.88
N TYR A 145 -44.93 -19.62 14.71
CA TYR A 145 -45.42 -20.95 14.44
C TYR A 145 -44.26 -21.92 14.65
N SER A 146 -44.33 -22.60 15.79
CA SER A 146 -43.56 -23.81 16.06
C SER A 146 -44.05 -24.90 15.11
N THR A 147 -43.25 -25.22 14.10
CA THR A 147 -43.40 -26.45 13.32
C THR A 147 -42.27 -27.39 13.65
N THR A 148 -42.51 -28.24 14.66
CA THR A 148 -41.87 -29.55 14.77
C THR A 148 -42.04 -30.31 13.45
N PRO A 149 -40.97 -30.88 12.86
CA PRO A 149 -41.10 -31.69 11.66
C PRO A 149 -41.69 -33.07 12.04
N PRO A 150 -42.62 -33.64 11.25
CA PRO A 150 -42.94 -35.04 11.39
C PRO A 150 -41.84 -35.87 10.71
N PHE A 151 -41.30 -36.82 11.47
CA PHE A 151 -40.57 -37.95 10.91
C PHE A 151 -41.48 -38.71 9.94
N LEU A 152 -40.99 -38.97 8.72
CA LEU A 152 -40.86 -40.30 8.09
C LEU A 152 -40.15 -40.16 6.73
#